data_AF-A0A2N0Z438-F1
#
_entry.id   AF-A0A2N0Z438-F1
#
_cell.length_a   1.000
_cell.length_b   1.000
_cell.length_c   1.000
_cell.angle_alpha   90.00
_cell.angle_beta   90.00
_cell.angle_gamma   90.00
#
_symmetry.space_group_name_H-M   'P 1'
#
loop_
_entity.id
_entity.type
_entity.pdbx_description
1 polymer ?
#
loop_
_entity_poly.entity_id
_entity_poly.type
_entity_poly.pdbx_seq_one_letter_code
_entity_poly.pdbx_strand_id
1 'polypeptide(L)'
;MTKNKSMRLNAMKKIIENRNVLTQEELKEELENLGYYVSQPTLSRDIKEIGGIREKYSKKYRFNLDVQNKINKGKIEKIINETNVSMNVPLHAIWFRISSEHAVIFANYIEKYLSDKGFHVMAVVGLTGNIMLGFAKEEANEIVRALNEVGLTRRSKSKNK
;
A
#
# COMPACT_ATOMS: atom_id res chain seq x y z
N MET A 1 1.15 0.12 28.79
CA MET A 1 1.78 -0.65 27.70
C MET A 1 0.95 -0.52 26.44
N THR A 2 1.41 0.30 25.50
CA THR A 2 0.81 0.59 24.20
C THR A 2 0.82 -0.65 23.31
N LYS A 3 -0.21 -1.52 23.43
CA LYS A 3 -0.39 -2.67 22.53
C LYS A 3 -0.71 -2.19 21.11
N ASN A 4 0.36 -1.96 20.37
CA ASN A 4 0.58 -2.21 18.95
C ASN A 4 -0.63 -1.99 18.00
N LYS A 5 -1.02 -0.72 17.82
CA LYS A 5 -2.03 -0.30 16.82
C LYS A 5 -1.75 -0.93 15.45
N SER A 6 -0.49 -0.94 15.02
CA SER A 6 -0.08 -1.54 13.73
C SER A 6 -0.44 -3.02 13.64
N MET A 7 -0.11 -3.82 14.67
CA MET A 7 -0.50 -5.23 14.72
C MET A 7 -2.03 -5.42 14.73
N ARG A 8 -2.76 -4.59 15.49
CA ARG A 8 -4.24 -4.63 15.49
C ARG A 8 -4.81 -4.36 14.09
N LEU A 9 -4.33 -3.30 13.42
CA LEU A 9 -4.77 -2.97 12.07
C LEU A 9 -4.45 -4.11 11.07
N ASN A 10 -3.30 -4.77 11.22
CA ASN A 10 -2.97 -5.94 10.40
C ASN A 10 -3.87 -7.15 10.70
N ALA A 11 -4.22 -7.40 11.98
CA ALA A 11 -5.17 -8.44 12.34
C ALA A 11 -6.56 -8.15 11.75
N MET A 12 -7.04 -6.91 11.83
CA MET A 12 -8.30 -6.48 11.20
C MET A 12 -8.31 -6.74 9.69
N LYS A 13 -7.19 -6.45 9.00
CA LYS A 13 -7.04 -6.74 7.57
C LYS A 13 -7.26 -8.21 7.25
N LYS A 14 -6.55 -9.09 7.96
CA LYS A 14 -6.67 -10.54 7.78
C LYS A 14 -8.08 -11.04 8.07
N ILE A 15 -8.74 -10.54 9.13
CA ILE A 15 -10.10 -10.96 9.49
C ILE A 15 -11.09 -10.59 8.37
N ILE A 16 -11.04 -9.36 7.88
CA ILE A 16 -11.97 -8.87 6.85
C ILE A 16 -11.69 -9.52 5.48
N GLU A 17 -10.42 -9.77 5.14
CA GLU A 17 -10.00 -10.50 3.92
C GLU A 17 -10.47 -11.95 3.93
N ASN A 18 -10.27 -12.67 5.04
CA ASN A 18 -10.51 -14.12 5.11
C ASN A 18 -11.97 -14.50 5.33
N ARG A 19 -12.73 -13.70 6.11
CA ARG A 19 -14.09 -14.10 6.53
C ARG A 19 -15.21 -13.49 5.70
N ASN A 20 -14.87 -12.70 4.69
CA ASN A 20 -15.80 -12.03 3.79
C ASN A 20 -17.02 -11.48 4.54
N VAL A 21 -16.82 -10.27 5.06
CA VAL A 21 -17.85 -9.39 5.59
C VAL A 21 -18.39 -9.78 6.97
N LEU A 22 -17.81 -9.14 8.00
CA LEU A 22 -18.27 -9.12 9.40
C LEU A 22 -18.95 -7.78 9.74
N THR A 23 -19.91 -7.80 10.66
CA THR A 23 -20.46 -6.62 11.35
C THR A 23 -19.43 -5.99 12.29
N GLN A 24 -19.71 -4.80 12.81
CA GLN A 24 -18.79 -4.11 13.73
C GLN A 24 -18.62 -4.89 15.04
N GLU A 25 -19.71 -5.49 15.52
CA GLU A 25 -19.73 -6.35 16.70
C GLU A 25 -18.93 -7.63 16.49
N GLU A 26 -19.13 -8.33 15.36
CA GLU A 26 -18.36 -9.55 15.05
C GLU A 26 -16.87 -9.25 14.87
N LEU A 27 -16.51 -8.13 14.22
CA LEU A 27 -15.11 -7.72 14.10
C LEU A 27 -14.51 -7.37 15.47
N LYS A 28 -15.29 -6.79 16.38
CA LYS A 28 -14.86 -6.53 17.76
C LYS A 28 -14.59 -7.83 18.51
N GLU A 29 -15.50 -8.81 18.40
CA GLU A 29 -15.38 -10.10 19.07
C GLU A 29 -14.16 -10.89 18.56
N GLU A 30 -13.92 -10.92 17.25
CA GLU A 30 -12.73 -11.55 16.67
C GLU A 30 -11.43 -10.88 17.13
N LEU A 31 -11.42 -9.55 17.27
CA LEU A 31 -10.27 -8.83 17.82
C LEU A 31 -10.06 -9.15 19.31
N GLU A 32 -11.13 -9.23 20.09
CA GLU A 32 -11.07 -9.59 21.51
C GLU A 32 -10.56 -11.03 21.70
N ASN A 33 -10.97 -11.97 20.84
CA ASN A 33 -10.46 -13.34 20.81
C ASN A 33 -8.94 -13.42 20.50
N LEU A 34 -8.40 -12.44 19.76
CA LEU A 34 -6.97 -12.28 19.51
C LEU A 34 -6.26 -11.45 20.59
N GLY A 35 -6.95 -11.06 21.67
CA GLY A 35 -6.43 -10.28 22.79
C GLY A 35 -6.32 -8.77 22.52
N TYR A 36 -7.04 -8.26 21.52
CA TYR A 36 -7.18 -6.83 21.21
C TYR A 36 -8.53 -6.28 21.68
N TYR A 37 -8.54 -5.67 22.86
CA TYR A 37 -9.73 -4.99 23.38
C TYR A 37 -9.79 -3.55 22.84
N VAL A 38 -10.86 -3.22 22.12
CA VAL A 38 -11.07 -1.88 21.55
C VAL A 38 -12.46 -1.34 21.83
N SER A 39 -12.53 -0.02 22.05
CA SER A 39 -13.80 0.70 22.15
C SER A 39 -14.44 0.88 20.77
N GLN A 40 -15.76 1.09 20.73
CA GLN A 40 -16.47 1.36 19.47
C GLN A 40 -15.93 2.59 18.71
N PRO A 41 -15.60 3.73 19.36
CA PRO A 41 -14.94 4.85 18.69
C PRO A 41 -13.57 4.50 18.10
N THR A 42 -12.78 3.68 18.79
CA THR A 42 -11.48 3.21 18.29
C THR A 42 -11.66 2.34 17.06
N LEU A 43 -12.56 1.35 17.13
CA LEU A 43 -12.84 0.44 16.04
C LEU A 43 -13.36 1.17 14.80
N SER A 44 -14.23 2.17 14.97
CA SER A 44 -14.72 2.99 13.86
C SER A 44 -13.61 3.77 13.14
N ARG A 45 -12.65 4.34 13.88
CA ARG A 45 -11.50 5.03 13.30
C ARG A 45 -10.58 4.05 12.58
N ASP A 46 -10.30 2.91 13.19
CA ASP A 46 -9.43 1.89 12.61
C ASP A 46 -10.01 1.31 11.31
N ILE A 47 -11.33 1.06 11.24
CA ILE A 47 -12.02 0.61 10.02
C ILE A 47 -11.82 1.63 8.88
N LYS A 48 -11.99 2.93 9.17
CA LYS A 48 -11.74 3.99 8.17
C LYS A 48 -10.28 4.04 7.74
N GLU A 49 -9.35 3.86 8.68
CA GLU A 49 -7.90 3.89 8.43
C GLU A 49 -7.43 2.73 7.56
N ILE A 50 -8.03 1.54 7.71
CA ILE A 50 -7.79 0.40 6.82
C ILE A 50 -8.66 0.44 5.56
N GLY A 51 -9.36 1.53 5.26
CA GLY A 51 -10.17 1.67 4.05
C GLY A 51 -11.37 0.73 3.98
N GLY A 52 -11.87 0.27 5.12
CA GLY A 52 -13.10 -0.52 5.18
C GLY A 52 -14.33 0.34 4.85
N ILE A 53 -15.20 -0.16 3.98
CA ILE A 53 -16.52 0.39 3.70
C ILE A 53 -17.61 -0.49 4.28
N ARG A 54 -18.64 0.15 4.81
CA ARG A 54 -19.86 -0.52 5.23
C ARG A 54 -20.73 -0.76 3.99
N GLU A 55 -21.07 -2.02 3.74
CA GLU A 55 -21.95 -2.41 2.66
C GLU A 55 -23.39 -1.94 2.96
N LYS A 56 -24.06 -1.32 1.98
CA LYS A 56 -25.30 -0.56 2.18
C LYS A 56 -26.46 -1.39 2.75
N TYR A 57 -26.48 -2.69 2.46
CA TYR A 57 -27.64 -3.56 2.74
C TYR A 57 -27.41 -4.59 3.86
N SER A 58 -26.16 -4.78 4.31
CA SER A 58 -25.81 -5.92 5.17
C SER A 58 -25.18 -5.53 6.53
N LYS A 59 -24.94 -4.23 6.78
CA LYS A 59 -24.20 -3.69 7.96
C LYS A 59 -22.77 -4.21 8.11
N LYS A 60 -22.24 -4.72 7.01
CA LYS A 60 -21.14 -5.66 6.97
C LYS A 60 -19.96 -4.95 6.27
N TYR A 61 -18.73 -5.13 6.75
CA TYR A 61 -17.57 -4.38 6.25
C TYR A 61 -16.75 -5.12 5.19
N ARG A 62 -16.45 -4.44 4.08
CA ARG A 62 -15.52 -4.90 3.03
C ARG A 62 -14.38 -3.91 2.85
N PHE A 63 -13.26 -4.36 2.29
CA PHE A 63 -12.24 -3.43 1.83
C PHE A 63 -12.73 -2.65 0.63
N ASN A 64 -12.59 -1.32 0.69
CA ASN A 64 -12.67 -0.49 -0.49
C ASN A 64 -11.28 -0.42 -1.11
N LEU A 65 -11.10 -1.14 -2.22
CA LEU A 65 -9.87 -1.13 -3.00
C LEU A 65 -9.51 0.29 -3.45
N ASP A 66 -10.48 1.14 -3.78
CA ASP A 66 -10.23 2.54 -4.18
C ASP A 66 -9.67 3.38 -3.03
N VAL A 67 -10.11 3.14 -1.79
CA VAL A 67 -9.58 3.86 -0.61
C VAL A 67 -8.19 3.37 -0.27
N GLN A 68 -7.93 2.06 -0.29
CA GLN A 68 -6.58 1.52 -0.12
C GLN A 68 -5.62 2.04 -1.19
N ASN A 69 -6.07 2.05 -2.46
CA ASN A 69 -5.33 2.61 -3.58
C ASN A 69 -5.01 4.09 -3.37
N LYS A 70 -5.99 4.90 -2.92
CA LYS A 70 -5.76 6.32 -2.56
C LYS A 70 -4.73 6.49 -1.45
N ILE A 71 -4.79 5.68 -0.39
CA ILE A 71 -3.85 5.75 0.74
C ILE A 71 -2.43 5.41 0.25
N ASN A 72 -2.27 4.32 -0.51
CA ASN A 72 -0.97 3.91 -1.03
C ASN A 72 -0.40 4.95 -1.99
N LYS A 73 -1.23 5.46 -2.91
CA LYS A 73 -0.87 6.55 -3.82
C LYS A 73 -0.36 7.79 -3.07
N GLY A 74 -1.09 8.28 -2.07
CA GLY A 74 -0.67 9.46 -1.31
C GLY A 74 0.65 9.27 -0.56
N LYS A 75 0.95 8.05 -0.09
CA LYS A 75 2.22 7.72 0.55
C LYS A 75 3.38 7.67 -0.44
N ILE A 76 3.16 7.13 -1.63
CA ILE A 76 4.14 7.12 -2.72
C ILE A 76 4.45 8.55 -3.16
N GLU A 77 3.41 9.36 -3.42
CA GLU A 77 3.56 10.78 -3.80
C GLU A 77 4.32 11.58 -2.75
N LYS A 78 4.06 11.34 -1.46
CA LYS A 78 4.79 11.98 -0.36
C LYS A 78 6.30 11.68 -0.44
N ILE A 79 6.68 10.41 -0.59
CA ILE A 79 8.10 10.01 -0.71
C ILE A 79 8.74 10.63 -1.95
N ILE A 80 8.02 10.67 -3.08
CA ILE A 80 8.51 11.29 -4.33
C ILE A 80 8.72 12.80 -4.17
N ASN A 81 7.89 13.48 -3.38
CA ASN A 81 8.04 14.92 -3.15
C ASN A 81 9.15 15.25 -2.15
N GLU A 82 9.37 14.38 -1.15
CA GLU A 82 10.39 14.56 -0.12
C GLU A 82 11.78 14.11 -0.57
N THR A 83 11.87 13.24 -1.59
CA THR A 83 13.12 12.64 -2.06
C THR A 83 13.27 12.74 -3.58
N ASN A 84 14.50 12.74 -4.08
CA ASN A 84 14.70 12.70 -5.53
C ASN A 84 14.63 11.26 -6.03
N VAL A 85 13.47 10.85 -6.54
CA VAL A 85 13.27 9.52 -7.14
C VAL A 85 13.53 9.59 -8.64
N SER A 86 14.45 8.77 -9.14
CA SER A 86 14.70 8.60 -10.58
C SER A 86 14.20 7.23 -11.02
N MET A 87 13.38 7.16 -12.08
CA MET A 87 12.91 5.90 -12.67
C MET A 87 13.53 5.71 -14.06
N ASN A 88 14.02 4.51 -14.34
CA ASN A 88 14.47 4.04 -15.65
C ASN A 88 13.77 2.70 -15.96
N VAL A 89 13.56 2.37 -17.23
CA VAL A 89 12.86 1.15 -17.65
C VAL A 89 13.69 0.41 -18.70
N PRO A 90 14.76 -0.28 -18.29
CA PRO A 90 15.54 -1.11 -19.21
C PRO A 90 14.82 -2.43 -19.50
N LEU A 91 14.64 -2.76 -20.80
CA LEU A 91 14.14 -4.05 -21.28
C LEU A 91 12.86 -4.54 -20.57
N HIS A 92 13.00 -5.43 -19.57
CA HIS A 92 11.93 -6.15 -18.88
C HIS A 92 11.93 -5.88 -17.37
N ALA A 93 12.50 -4.75 -16.94
CA ALA A 93 12.52 -4.33 -15.55
C ALA A 93 12.35 -2.80 -15.44
N ILE A 94 11.96 -2.35 -14.25
CA ILE A 94 11.98 -0.92 -13.90
C ILE A 94 12.99 -0.72 -12.79
N TRP A 95 13.88 0.26 -12.97
CA TRP A 95 14.92 0.61 -12.01
C TRP A 95 14.59 1.95 -11.37
N PHE A 96 14.57 1.99 -10.05
CA PHE A 96 14.49 3.23 -9.29
C PHE A 96 15.83 3.53 -8.63
N ARG A 97 16.14 4.83 -8.52
CA ARG A 97 17.16 5.34 -7.61
C ARG A 97 16.53 6.38 -6.71
N ILE A 98 16.69 6.18 -5.41
CA ILE A 98 16.14 6.99 -4.33
C ILE A 98 17.17 7.06 -3.19
N SER A 99 17.01 7.99 -2.27
CA SER A 99 17.78 8.00 -1.02
C SER A 99 17.58 6.68 -0.25
N SER A 100 18.67 6.09 0.25
CA SER A 100 18.69 4.73 0.81
C SER A 100 17.73 4.53 1.99
N GLU A 101 17.53 5.56 2.81
CA GLU A 101 16.64 5.55 3.97
C GLU A 101 15.16 5.39 3.61
N HIS A 102 14.79 5.67 2.36
CA HIS A 102 13.43 5.52 1.85
C HIS A 102 13.25 4.28 0.97
N ALA A 103 14.33 3.58 0.60
CA ALA A 103 14.28 2.58 -0.46
C ALA A 103 13.38 1.38 -0.13
N VAL A 104 13.51 0.83 1.08
CA VAL A 104 12.71 -0.33 1.53
C VAL A 104 11.22 0.03 1.61
N ILE A 105 10.89 1.17 2.21
CA ILE A 105 9.50 1.56 2.40
C ILE A 105 8.83 1.96 1.07
N PHE A 106 9.58 2.61 0.18
CA PHE A 106 9.12 2.93 -1.17
C PHE A 106 8.84 1.67 -1.99
N ALA A 107 9.74 0.69 -1.96
CA ALA A 107 9.56 -0.61 -2.63
C ALA A 107 8.26 -1.29 -2.18
N ASN A 108 8.04 -1.39 -0.87
CA ASN A 108 6.82 -2.00 -0.31
C ASN A 108 5.54 -1.29 -0.77
N TYR A 109 5.53 0.05 -0.83
CA TYR A 109 4.35 0.78 -1.29
C TYR A 109 4.10 0.60 -2.78
N ILE A 110 5.17 0.56 -3.60
CA ILE A 110 5.07 0.33 -5.04
C ILE A 110 4.55 -1.06 -5.33
N GLU A 111 5.12 -2.10 -4.70
CA GLU A 111 4.64 -3.47 -4.83
C GLU A 111 3.16 -3.58 -4.47
N LYS A 112 2.76 -3.03 -3.31
CA LYS A 112 1.37 -3.07 -2.87
C LYS A 112 0.43 -2.33 -3.83
N TYR A 113 0.82 -1.14 -4.29
CA TYR A 113 0.03 -0.34 -5.22
C TYR A 113 -0.19 -1.05 -6.55
N LEU A 114 0.83 -1.70 -7.09
CA LEU A 114 0.74 -2.45 -8.34
C LEU A 114 -0.04 -3.76 -8.16
N SER A 115 0.16 -4.47 -7.04
CA SER A 115 -0.60 -5.66 -6.69
C SER A 115 -2.09 -5.37 -6.54
N ASP A 116 -2.46 -4.23 -5.94
CA ASP A 116 -3.87 -3.80 -5.82
C ASP A 116 -4.52 -3.49 -7.17
N LYS A 117 -3.73 -3.24 -8.22
CA LYS A 117 -4.18 -3.10 -9.62
C LYS A 117 -4.16 -4.41 -10.40
N GLY A 118 -3.77 -5.52 -9.77
CA GLY A 118 -3.74 -6.84 -10.39
C GLY A 118 -2.40 -7.23 -11.03
N PHE A 119 -1.35 -6.42 -10.88
CA PHE A 119 -0.03 -6.76 -11.43
C PHE A 119 0.76 -7.65 -10.48
N HIS A 120 1.45 -8.64 -11.04
CA HIS A 120 2.40 -9.47 -10.28
C HIS A 120 3.82 -8.92 -10.43
N VAL A 121 4.30 -8.26 -9.38
CA VAL A 121 5.61 -7.60 -9.39
C VAL A 121 6.45 -8.01 -8.18
N MET A 122 7.77 -7.89 -8.32
CA MET A 122 8.71 -8.11 -7.22
C MET A 122 9.77 -7.00 -7.24
N ALA A 123 9.98 -6.32 -6.10
CA ALA A 123 11.02 -5.33 -5.93
C ALA A 123 12.21 -5.92 -5.16
N VAL A 124 13.41 -5.72 -5.72
CA VAL A 124 14.69 -6.03 -5.08
C VAL A 124 15.34 -4.72 -4.70
N VAL A 125 15.59 -4.52 -3.41
CA VAL A 125 16.21 -3.31 -2.86
C VAL A 125 17.70 -3.56 -2.62
N GLY A 126 18.55 -2.80 -3.31
CA GLY A 126 19.99 -2.78 -3.10
C GLY A 126 20.41 -1.86 -1.95
N LEU A 127 21.67 -1.99 -1.52
CA LEU A 127 22.21 -1.30 -0.33
C LEU A 127 22.22 0.23 -0.44
N THR A 128 22.39 0.77 -1.64
CA THR A 128 22.65 2.21 -1.86
C THR A 128 21.45 2.95 -2.45
N GLY A 129 20.23 2.46 -2.17
CA GLY A 129 18.99 3.09 -2.63
C GLY A 129 18.65 2.82 -4.10
N ASN A 130 19.19 1.74 -4.66
CA ASN A 130 18.75 1.22 -5.96
C ASN A 130 17.63 0.21 -5.73
N ILE A 131 16.58 0.26 -6.55
CA ILE A 131 15.47 -0.70 -6.49
C ILE A 131 15.25 -1.22 -7.90
N MET A 132 15.17 -2.54 -8.04
CA MET A 132 14.80 -3.19 -9.30
C MET A 132 13.43 -3.84 -9.15
N LEU A 133 12.50 -3.47 -10.00
CA LEU A 133 11.15 -4.05 -10.08
C LEU A 133 11.09 -5.00 -11.28
N GLY A 134 10.91 -6.28 -11.01
CA GLY A 134 10.65 -7.32 -11.99
C GLY A 134 9.15 -7.60 -12.15
N PHE A 135 8.74 -7.96 -13.37
CA PHE A 135 7.36 -8.24 -13.78
C PHE A 135 7.35 -9.02 -15.11
N ALA A 136 6.19 -9.54 -15.52
CA ALA A 136 6.05 -10.21 -16.82
C ALA A 136 6.22 -9.19 -17.97
N LYS A 137 6.96 -9.55 -19.02
CA LYS A 137 7.35 -8.63 -20.11
C LYS A 137 6.16 -7.91 -20.74
N GLU A 138 5.03 -8.60 -20.84
CA GLU A 138 3.80 -8.16 -21.47
C GLU A 138 3.13 -7.01 -20.69
N GLU A 139 3.37 -6.92 -19.38
CA GLU A 139 2.76 -5.93 -18.48
C GLU A 139 3.53 -4.61 -18.42
N ALA A 140 4.72 -4.54 -19.04
CA ALA A 140 5.66 -3.41 -18.88
C ALA A 140 5.02 -2.04 -19.14
N ASN A 141 4.26 -1.91 -20.22
CA ASN A 141 3.64 -0.64 -20.60
C ASN A 141 2.52 -0.22 -19.65
N GLU A 142 1.75 -1.18 -19.15
CA GLU A 142 0.64 -0.92 -18.22
C GLU A 142 1.16 -0.56 -16.83
N ILE A 143 2.20 -1.25 -16.36
CA ILE A 143 2.89 -0.93 -15.11
C ILE A 143 3.49 0.48 -15.18
N VAL A 144 4.15 0.85 -16.29
CA VAL A 144 4.68 2.22 -16.46
C VAL A 144 3.56 3.25 -16.45
N ARG A 145 2.40 2.99 -17.07
CA ARG A 145 1.24 3.88 -17.01
C ARG A 145 0.73 4.05 -15.58
N ALA A 146 0.61 2.96 -14.82
CA ALA A 146 0.21 3.00 -13.42
C ALA A 146 1.20 3.81 -12.56
N LEU A 147 2.50 3.65 -12.78
CA LEU A 147 3.53 4.41 -12.06
C LEU A 147 3.50 5.91 -12.41
N ASN A 148 3.16 6.27 -13.64
CA ASN A 148 2.96 7.68 -14.01
C ASN A 148 1.78 8.31 -13.25
N GLU A 149 0.72 7.55 -12.90
CA GLU A 149 -0.43 8.07 -12.13
C GLU A 149 -0.05 8.54 -10.73
N VAL A 150 1.06 8.04 -10.17
CA VAL A 150 1.59 8.41 -8.84
C VAL A 150 2.79 9.36 -8.95
N GLY A 151 3.06 9.91 -10.14
CA GLY A 151 4.08 10.93 -10.36
C GLY A 151 5.48 10.39 -10.67
N LEU A 152 5.65 9.09 -10.92
CA LEU A 152 6.94 8.51 -11.33
C LEU A 152 7.08 8.58 -12.84
N THR A 153 8.03 9.37 -13.34
CA THR A 153 8.29 9.52 -14.79
C THR A 153 9.70 9.01 -15.17
N ARG A 154 9.90 8.62 -16.43
CA ARG A 154 11.18 8.12 -16.99
C ARG A 154 12.26 9.24 -17.05
N ARG A 155 12.77 9.71 -15.90
CA ARG A 155 13.83 10.75 -15.66
C ARG A 155 13.63 12.13 -16.33
N SER A 156 14.06 13.28 -15.79
CA SER A 156 14.53 13.69 -14.46
C SER A 156 13.93 15.09 -14.20
N LYS A 157 13.51 15.42 -12.97
CA LYS A 157 13.57 16.82 -12.55
C LYS A 157 15.02 17.09 -12.17
N SER A 158 15.82 17.56 -13.13
CA SER A 158 16.92 18.45 -12.76
C SER A 158 16.26 19.64 -12.09
N LYS A 159 16.26 19.69 -10.75
CA LYS A 159 16.18 20.99 -10.08
C LYS A 159 17.49 21.67 -10.42
N ASN A 160 17.50 22.42 -11.53
CA ASN A 160 18.51 23.44 -11.74
C ASN A 160 18.54 24.30 -10.47
N LYS A 161 19.73 24.40 -9.89
CA LYS A 161 20.05 25.36 -8.83
C LYS A 161 19.75 26.78 -9.30
#